data_AF-A0A7W9LXX3-F1
#
_entry.id   AF-A0A7W9LXX3-F1
#
_cell.length_a   1.000
_cell.length_b   1.000
_cell.length_c   1.000
_cell.angle_alpha   90.00
_cell.angle_beta   90.00
_cell.angle_gamma   90.00
#
_symmetry.space_group_name_H-M   'P 1'
#
loop_
_entity.id
_entity.type
_entity.pdbx_description
1 polymer ?
#
loop_
_entity_poly.entity_id
_entity_poly.type
_entity_poly.pdbx_seq_one_letter_code
_entity_poly.pdbx_strand_id
1 'polypeptide(L)'
;MKNGLRALHTSTDGGHTWTRLWTYRRGVEPLSSLGDVVAADDGSLTVYGERGVWRSTGRARTFQRAGDSQRAAGSVTSTPIGWLWADSYGNGHYRISTDGIHWQEFTVGSD
;
A
#
# COMPACT_ATOMS: atom_id res chain seq x y z
N MET A 1 -13.98 -6.28 7.56
CA MET A 1 -13.12 -5.67 6.53
C MET A 1 -13.92 -5.53 5.27
N LYS A 2 -14.01 -4.31 4.75
CA LYS A 2 -14.70 -4.04 3.49
C LYS A 2 -13.79 -4.38 2.30
N ASN A 3 -12.49 -4.15 2.44
CA ASN A 3 -11.48 -4.45 1.43
C ASN A 3 -10.51 -5.55 1.89
N GLY A 4 -11.01 -6.78 2.01
CA GLY A 4 -10.19 -7.89 2.49
C GLY A 4 -9.10 -8.28 1.50
N LEU A 5 -7.83 -8.19 1.89
CA LEU A 5 -6.72 -8.64 1.06
C LEU A 5 -6.69 -10.17 1.05
N ARG A 6 -6.77 -10.78 -0.14
CA ARG A 6 -6.84 -12.24 -0.28
C ARG A 6 -5.52 -12.86 -0.70
N ALA A 7 -4.83 -12.26 -1.65
CA ALA A 7 -3.56 -12.75 -2.16
C ALA A 7 -2.81 -11.63 -2.86
N LEU A 8 -1.48 -11.78 -2.95
CA LEU A 8 -0.62 -10.99 -3.81
C LEU A 8 0.04 -11.92 -4.82
N HIS A 9 0.05 -11.49 -6.07
CA HIS A 9 0.69 -12.18 -7.17
C HIS A 9 1.68 -11.24 -7.84
N THR A 10 2.71 -11.81 -8.46
CA THR A 10 3.68 -11.07 -9.27
C THR A 10 3.80 -11.73 -10.62
N SER A 11 4.09 -10.92 -11.63
CA SER A 11 4.46 -11.34 -12.96
C SER A 11 5.80 -10.71 -13.31
N THR A 12 6.64 -11.47 -14.02
CA THR A 12 7.94 -11.01 -14.53
C THR A 12 7.96 -10.96 -16.07
N ASP A 13 6.81 -11.18 -16.70
CA ASP A 13 6.67 -11.35 -18.15
C ASP A 13 5.49 -10.53 -18.69
N GLY A 14 5.31 -9.30 -18.16
CA GLY A 14 4.27 -8.38 -18.65
C GLY A 14 2.84 -8.86 -18.38
N GLY A 15 2.64 -9.75 -17.40
CA GLY A 15 1.34 -10.28 -17.02
C GLY A 15 0.94 -11.56 -17.75
N HIS A 16 1.81 -12.19 -18.53
CA HIS A 16 1.52 -13.45 -19.21
C HIS A 16 1.43 -14.63 -18.22
N THR A 17 2.30 -14.66 -17.21
CA THR A 17 2.27 -15.63 -16.12
C THR A 17 2.34 -14.95 -14.76
N TRP A 18 1.74 -15.61 -13.77
CA TRP A 18 1.61 -15.07 -12.42
C TRP A 18 2.04 -16.09 -11.38
N THR A 19 2.92 -15.65 -10.49
CA THR A 19 3.35 -16.42 -9.31
C THR A 19 2.73 -15.81 -8.07
N ARG A 20 2.08 -16.64 -7.23
CA ARG A 20 1.54 -16.19 -5.94
C ARG A 20 2.67 -15.96 -4.93
N LEU A 21 2.76 -14.76 -4.39
CA LEU A 21 3.75 -14.39 -3.38
C LEU A 21 3.20 -14.51 -1.95
N TRP A 22 1.93 -14.17 -1.78
CA TRP A 22 1.29 -14.09 -0.48
C TRP A 22 -0.17 -14.54 -0.58
N THR A 23 -0.69 -15.11 0.49
CA THR A 23 -2.10 -15.46 0.63
C THR A 23 -2.54 -15.16 2.05
N TYR A 24 -3.80 -14.78 2.19
CA TYR A 24 -4.44 -14.55 3.48
C TYR A 24 -4.26 -15.78 4.38
N ARG A 25 -3.90 -15.51 5.64
CA ARG A 25 -3.85 -16.48 6.73
C ARG A 25 -4.48 -15.82 7.95
N ARG A 26 -5.29 -16.58 8.69
CA ARG A 26 -5.94 -16.06 9.90
C ARG A 26 -4.87 -15.54 10.88
N GLY A 27 -5.02 -14.31 11.35
CA GLY A 27 -4.12 -13.68 12.32
C GLY A 27 -2.82 -13.14 11.74
N VAL A 28 -2.62 -13.19 10.41
CA VAL A 28 -1.43 -12.68 9.74
C VAL A 28 -1.80 -11.46 8.92
N GLU A 29 -1.17 -10.34 9.23
CA GLU A 29 -1.33 -9.07 8.50
C GLU A 29 -0.49 -9.06 7.20
N PRO A 30 -0.83 -8.25 6.20
CA PRO A 30 -1.97 -7.34 6.12
C PRO A 30 -3.31 -8.07 5.85
N LEU A 31 -4.35 -7.68 6.58
CA LEU A 31 -5.69 -8.25 6.43
C LEU A 31 -6.58 -7.47 5.43
N SER A 32 -6.18 -6.25 5.06
CA SER A 32 -6.95 -5.36 4.18
C SER A 32 -6.05 -4.44 3.34
N SER A 33 -6.59 -3.94 2.23
CA SER A 33 -5.93 -2.95 1.36
C SER A 33 -6.89 -1.78 1.08
N LEU A 34 -6.40 -0.55 1.26
CA LEU A 34 -7.07 0.69 0.92
C LEU A 34 -6.38 1.24 -0.33
N GLY A 35 -6.98 0.95 -1.49
CA GLY A 35 -6.39 1.28 -2.79
C GLY A 35 -5.29 0.30 -3.22
N ASP A 36 -4.35 0.80 -4.02
CA ASP A 36 -3.29 0.01 -4.64
C ASP A 36 -2.18 -0.38 -3.66
N VAL A 37 -1.48 -1.48 -3.98
CA VAL A 37 -0.24 -1.86 -3.29
C VAL A 37 0.91 -1.08 -3.90
N VAL A 38 1.65 -0.35 -3.07
CA VAL A 38 2.82 0.39 -3.52
C VAL A 38 3.96 -0.59 -3.73
N ALA A 39 4.35 -0.78 -4.98
CA ALA A 39 5.59 -1.45 -5.35
C ALA A 39 6.68 -0.39 -5.54
N ALA A 40 7.55 -0.28 -4.53
CA ALA A 40 8.61 0.70 -4.50
C ALA A 40 9.84 0.24 -5.30
N ASP A 41 10.64 1.19 -5.76
CA ASP A 41 11.83 0.92 -6.60
C ASP A 41 12.93 0.13 -5.87
N ASP A 42 12.93 0.14 -4.53
CA ASP A 42 13.81 -0.68 -3.70
C ASP A 42 13.34 -2.15 -3.60
N GLY A 43 12.26 -2.50 -4.29
CA GLY A 43 11.63 -3.83 -4.27
C GLY A 43 10.79 -4.09 -3.03
N SER A 44 10.60 -3.10 -2.16
CA SER A 44 9.68 -3.20 -1.03
C SER A 44 8.23 -3.03 -1.49
N LEU A 45 7.32 -3.65 -0.73
CA LEU A 45 5.88 -3.57 -0.97
C LEU A 45 5.21 -2.97 0.24
N THR A 46 4.39 -1.93 0.05
CA THR A 46 3.62 -1.30 1.11
C THR A 46 2.13 -1.43 0.87
N VAL A 47 1.41 -1.92 1.88
CA VAL A 47 -0.05 -2.05 1.91
C VAL A 47 -0.60 -1.10 2.96
N TYR A 48 -1.41 -0.14 2.52
CA TYR A 48 -2.19 0.71 3.40
C TYR A 48 -3.49 -0.02 3.73
N GLY A 49 -3.78 -0.26 5.00
CA GLY A 49 -4.93 -1.05 5.43
C GLY A 49 -5.86 -0.31 6.36
N GLU A 50 -7.00 -0.93 6.67
CA GLU A 50 -7.97 -0.46 7.67
C GLU A 50 -7.38 -0.38 9.10
N ARG A 51 -6.25 -1.07 9.33
CA ARG A 51 -5.60 -1.21 10.66
C ARG A 51 -4.14 -0.76 10.69
N GLY A 52 -3.74 0.12 9.78
CA GLY A 52 -2.39 0.68 9.69
C GLY A 52 -1.69 0.34 8.38
N VAL A 53 -0.40 0.66 8.31
CA VAL A 53 0.46 0.43 7.15
C VAL A 53 1.31 -0.81 7.39
N TRP A 54 1.49 -1.62 6.34
CA TRP A 54 2.26 -2.85 6.37
C TRP A 54 3.30 -2.84 5.26
N ARG A 55 4.58 -3.00 5.61
CA ARG A 55 5.69 -3.03 4.66
C ARG A 55 6.36 -4.39 4.63
N SER A 56 6.69 -4.86 3.42
CA SER A 56 7.53 -6.00 3.17
C SER A 56 8.79 -5.55 2.45
N THR A 57 9.96 -5.92 2.95
CA THR A 57 11.25 -5.73 2.26
C THR A 57 11.68 -6.98 1.47
N GLY A 58 10.91 -8.08 1.55
CA GLY A 58 11.28 -9.41 1.06
C GLY A 58 10.27 -10.01 0.10
N ARG A 59 9.91 -9.31 -0.98
CA ARG A 59 8.99 -9.80 -2.03
C ARG A 59 7.64 -10.28 -1.49
N ALA A 60 7.01 -9.53 -0.59
CA ALA A 60 5.69 -9.82 -0.02
C ALA A 60 5.56 -11.14 0.77
N ARG A 61 6.65 -11.84 1.13
CA ARG A 61 6.52 -13.10 1.89
C ARG A 61 6.06 -12.86 3.33
N THR A 62 6.54 -11.79 3.94
CA THR A 62 6.21 -11.35 5.29
C THR A 62 6.02 -9.84 5.30
N PHE A 63 5.17 -9.35 6.19
CA PHE A 63 4.92 -7.93 6.38
C PHE A 63 5.15 -7.55 7.82
N GLN A 64 5.71 -6.36 8.01
CA GLN A 64 5.89 -5.72 9.29
C GLN A 64 5.08 -4.43 9.31
N ARG A 65 4.60 -4.05 10.49
CA ARG A 65 3.91 -2.78 10.65
C ARG A 65 4.88 -1.63 10.38
N ALA A 66 4.44 -0.66 9.59
CA ALA A 66 5.16 0.59 9.37
C ALA A 66 4.40 1.73 10.08
N GLY A 67 5.03 2.30 11.11
CA GLY A 67 4.42 3.34 11.96
C GLY A 67 3.49 2.83 13.05
N ASP A 68 3.03 3.73 13.92
CA ASP A 68 2.38 3.36 15.19
C ASP A 68 0.84 3.35 15.14
N SER A 69 0.25 3.91 14.08
CA SER A 69 -1.21 4.00 13.97
C SER A 69 -1.86 2.64 13.75
N GLN A 70 -2.91 2.36 14.51
CA GLN A 70 -3.81 1.22 14.32
C GLN A 70 -5.09 1.58 13.54
N ARG A 71 -5.19 2.82 13.06
CA ARG A 71 -6.36 3.32 12.33
C ARG A 71 -6.19 3.12 10.82
N ALA A 72 -7.24 3.41 10.07
CA ALA A 72 -7.20 3.43 8.61
C ALA A 72 -6.07 4.36 8.13
N ALA A 73 -5.24 3.84 7.23
CA ALA A 73 -3.95 4.43 6.90
C ALA A 73 -3.95 5.36 5.68
N GLY A 74 -5.11 5.81 5.22
CA GLY A 74 -5.28 6.44 3.90
C GLY A 74 -5.38 5.42 2.78
N SER A 75 -5.71 5.87 1.58
CA SER A 75 -5.73 5.04 0.38
C SER A 75 -4.72 5.51 -0.64
N VAL A 76 -4.15 4.58 -1.40
CA VAL A 76 -3.21 4.88 -2.48
C VAL A 76 -3.82 4.58 -3.83
N THR A 77 -3.46 5.37 -4.83
CA THR A 77 -3.76 5.13 -6.24
C THR A 77 -2.51 5.32 -7.07
N SER A 78 -2.25 4.38 -7.98
CA SER A 78 -1.22 4.49 -9.01
C SER A 78 -1.63 5.52 -10.06
N THR A 79 -0.67 6.30 -10.51
CA THR A 79 -0.82 7.38 -11.49
C THR A 79 0.33 7.29 -12.51
N PRO A 80 0.21 7.96 -13.67
CA PRO A 80 1.31 7.99 -14.65
C PRO A 80 2.63 8.57 -14.14
N ILE A 81 2.62 9.33 -13.03
CA ILE A 81 3.80 9.96 -12.43
C ILE A 81 4.22 9.32 -11.11
N GLY A 82 3.67 8.15 -10.77
CA GLY A 82 3.95 7.42 -9.53
C GLY A 82 2.70 7.20 -8.69
N TRP A 83 2.77 7.49 -7.41
CA TRP A 83 1.76 7.14 -6.41
C TRP A 83 1.16 8.39 -5.79
N LEU A 84 -0.17 8.39 -5.67
CA LEU A 84 -0.91 9.40 -4.90
C LEU A 84 -1.54 8.71 -3.69
N TRP A 85 -1.24 9.22 -2.50
CA TRP A 85 -1.87 8.83 -1.25
C TRP A 85 -2.82 9.93 -0.80
N ALA A 86 -3.99 9.55 -0.28
CA ALA A 86 -4.97 10.44 0.32
C ALA A 86 -5.34 9.96 1.73
N ASP A 87 -5.58 10.89 2.64
CA ASP A 87 -6.01 10.55 4.00
C ASP A 87 -7.39 9.86 4.04
N SER A 88 -7.66 9.10 5.11
CA SER A 88 -8.91 8.35 5.27
C SER A 88 -10.09 9.16 5.80
N TYR A 89 -9.90 10.42 6.18
CA TYR A 89 -10.89 11.22 6.92
C TYR A 89 -11.38 12.45 6.17
N GLY A 90 -10.88 12.69 4.94
CA GLY A 90 -11.29 13.81 4.10
C GLY A 90 -10.74 15.15 4.60
N ASN A 91 -9.58 15.14 5.26
CA ASN A 91 -8.95 16.35 5.81
C ASN A 91 -8.13 17.12 4.77
N GLY A 92 -8.11 16.65 3.51
CA GLY A 92 -7.38 17.28 2.43
C GLY A 92 -5.87 17.07 2.50
N HIS A 93 -5.39 16.08 3.26
CA HIS A 93 -3.96 15.73 3.31
C HIS A 93 -3.64 14.67 2.26
N TYR A 94 -2.61 14.96 1.46
CA TYR A 94 -2.15 14.10 0.38
C TYR A 94 -0.65 13.91 0.43
N ARG A 95 -0.20 12.84 -0.21
CA ARG A 95 1.22 12.62 -0.51
C ARG A 95 1.39 12.16 -1.94
N ILE A 96 2.48 12.57 -2.57
CA ILE A 96 2.88 12.08 -3.89
C ILE A 96 4.28 11.48 -3.81
N SER A 97 4.52 10.41 -4.56
CA SER A 97 5.82 9.75 -4.65
C SER A 97 6.04 9.20 -6.04
N THR A 98 7.22 9.43 -6.62
CA THR A 98 7.59 8.85 -7.92
C THR A 98 8.10 7.42 -7.80
N ASP A 99 8.67 7.06 -6.64
CA ASP A 99 9.42 5.80 -6.42
C ASP A 99 8.78 4.89 -5.36
N GLY A 100 7.72 5.35 -4.68
CA GLY A 100 7.08 4.64 -3.58
C GLY A 100 7.85 4.67 -2.25
N ILE A 101 9.01 5.32 -2.21
CA ILE A 101 9.94 5.39 -1.06
C ILE A 101 9.90 6.79 -0.45
N HIS A 102 10.09 7.81 -1.29
CA HIS A 102 10.15 9.21 -0.88
C HIS A 102 8.83 9.89 -1.21
N TRP A 103 8.19 10.46 -0.19
CA TRP A 103 6.86 11.04 -0.29
C TRP A 103 6.90 12.53 0.01
N GLN A 104 6.36 13.32 -0.90
CA GLN A 104 6.13 14.74 -0.71
C GLN A 104 4.71 14.97 -0.22
N GLU A 105 4.57 15.63 0.93
CA GLU A 105 3.29 16.00 1.53
C GLU A 105 2.75 17.31 0.95
N PHE A 106 1.42 17.40 0.81
CA PHE A 106 0.71 18.63 0.46
C PHE A 106 -0.73 18.60 0.97
N THR A 107 -1.35 19.77 1.08
CA THR A 107 -2.77 19.93 1.42
C THR A 107 -3.54 20.53 0.26
N VAL A 108 -4.82 20.14 0.13
CA VAL A 108 -5.76 20.74 -0.81
C VAL A 108 -6.99 21.17 -0.03
N GLY A 109 -7.48 22.40 -0.26
CA GLY A 109 -8.66 22.93 0.40
C GLY A 109 -8.39 23.66 1.73
N SER A 110 -7.18 24.16 1.92
CA SER A 110 -6.82 25.03 3.04
C SER A 110 -6.56 26.46 2.55
N ASP A 111 -7.55 27.34 2.72
CA ASP A 111 -7.36 28.77 3.00
C ASP A 111 -7.69 29.02 4.47
#